data_AF-A0A2P2Q9X7-F1
#
_entry.id   AF-A0A2P2Q9X7-F1
#
_cell.length_a   1.000
_cell.length_b   1.000
_cell.length_c   1.000
_cell.angle_alpha   90.00
_cell.angle_beta   90.00
_cell.angle_gamma   90.00
#
_symmetry.space_group_name_H-M   'P 1'
#
loop_
_entity.id
_entity.type
_entity.pdbx_description
1 polymer ?
#
loop_
_entity_poly.entity_id
_entity_poly.type
_entity_poly.pdbx_seq_one_letter_code
_entity_poly.pdbx_strand_id
1 'polypeptide(L)'
;MLSNLYAGKNKWENALQVRRHMKNNSVDKTPGCSWIESNGQIYQFVAADRSHIQTEEIYAMIVEMTQQVKMHGGHILGVADVLFDVE
;
A
#
# COMPACT_ATOMS: atom_id res chain seq x y z
N MET A 1 -14.52 -5.54 -3.23
CA MET A 1 -14.58 -4.09 -2.88
C MET A 1 -14.83 -3.27 -4.14
N LEU A 2 -15.87 -2.41 -4.19
CA LEU A 2 -16.22 -1.62 -5.38
C LEU A 2 -15.11 -0.67 -5.84
N SER A 3 -14.29 -0.16 -4.92
CA SER A 3 -13.11 0.65 -5.27
C SER A 3 -12.11 -0.10 -6.14
N ASN A 4 -11.99 -1.43 -6.00
CA ASN A 4 -11.03 -2.22 -6.78
C ASN A 4 -11.52 -2.36 -8.22
N LEU A 5 -12.84 -2.50 -8.42
CA LEU A 5 -13.45 -2.44 -9.76
C LEU A 5 -13.19 -1.09 -10.44
N TYR A 6 -13.31 0.02 -9.70
CA TYR A 6 -12.98 1.33 -10.23
C TYR A 6 -11.48 1.48 -10.55
N ALA A 7 -10.60 1.00 -9.67
CA ALA A 7 -9.15 1.02 -9.90
C ALA A 7 -8.74 0.21 -11.12
N GLY A 8 -9.26 -1.02 -11.29
CA GLY A 8 -9.00 -1.86 -12.47
C GLY A 8 -9.47 -1.25 -13.79
N LYS A 9 -10.47 -0.33 -13.75
CA LYS A 9 -10.91 0.45 -14.91
C LYS A 9 -10.21 1.81 -15.04
N ASN A 10 -9.06 2.00 -14.37
CA ASN A 10 -8.30 3.26 -14.31
C ASN A 10 -9.09 4.47 -13.78
N LYS A 11 -10.21 4.25 -13.07
CA LYS A 11 -11.04 5.29 -12.46
C LYS A 11 -10.56 5.56 -11.03
N TRP A 12 -9.34 6.09 -10.90
CA TRP A 12 -8.67 6.30 -9.62
C TRP A 12 -9.44 7.23 -8.68
N GLU A 13 -10.01 8.31 -9.19
CA GLU A 13 -10.80 9.26 -8.41
C GLU A 13 -12.03 8.59 -7.78
N ASN A 14 -12.77 7.79 -8.55
CA ASN A 14 -13.92 7.04 -8.05
C ASN A 14 -13.49 5.99 -7.01
N ALA A 15 -12.37 5.32 -7.23
CA ALA A 15 -11.82 4.38 -6.26
C ALA A 15 -11.47 5.08 -4.93
N LEU A 16 -10.89 6.29 -4.99
CA LEU A 16 -10.58 7.12 -3.82
C LEU A 16 -11.84 7.59 -3.10
N GLN A 17 -12.87 8.02 -3.83
CA GLN A 17 -14.15 8.43 -3.25
C GLN A 17 -14.82 7.27 -2.49
N VAL A 18 -14.87 6.08 -3.09
CA VAL A 18 -15.40 4.88 -2.42
C VAL A 18 -14.60 4.55 -1.16
N ARG A 19 -13.26 4.59 -1.22
CA ARG A 19 -12.40 4.35 -0.04
C ARG A 19 -12.65 5.37 1.07
N ARG A 20 -12.78 6.65 0.72
CA ARG A 20 -13.08 7.73 1.69
C ARG A 20 -14.44 7.53 2.33
N HIS A 21 -15.45 7.20 1.54
CA HIS A 21 -16.79 6.91 2.06
C HIS A 21 -16.78 5.70 3.00
N MET A 22 -16.08 4.62 2.64
CA MET A 22 -15.93 3.45 3.52
C MET A 22 -15.24 3.81 4.84
N LYS A 23 -14.18 4.63 4.80
CA LYS A 23 -13.49 5.12 6.01
C LYS A 23 -14.41 5.98 6.89
N ASN A 24 -15.20 6.87 6.29
CA ASN A 24 -16.12 7.73 7.03
C ASN A 24 -17.27 6.97 7.69
N ASN A 25 -17.64 5.80 7.15
CA ASN A 25 -18.64 4.91 7.73
C ASN A 25 -18.03 3.84 8.65
N SER A 26 -16.78 4.02 9.10
CA SER A 26 -16.07 3.09 9.98
C SER A 26 -16.07 1.64 9.48
N VAL A 27 -15.99 1.45 8.16
CA VAL A 27 -15.84 0.10 7.60
C VAL A 27 -14.41 -0.37 7.85
N ASP A 28 -14.24 -1.19 8.87
CA ASP A 28 -12.96 -1.77 9.23
C ASP A 28 -12.55 -2.86 8.25
N LYS A 29 -11.40 -2.66 7.62
CA LYS A 29 -10.69 -3.70 6.87
C LYS A 29 -9.48 -4.10 7.69
N THR A 30 -9.22 -5.40 7.74
CA THR A 30 -7.94 -5.90 8.23
C THR A 30 -6.82 -5.22 7.44
N PRO A 31 -5.91 -4.47 8.10
CA PRO A 31 -4.82 -3.81 7.40
C PRO A 31 -3.89 -4.86 6.78
N GLY A 32 -3.31 -4.54 5.64
CA GLY A 32 -2.22 -5.35 5.09
C GLY A 32 -1.01 -5.30 6.02
N CYS A 33 -0.29 -6.40 6.14
CA CYS A 33 0.97 -6.46 6.88
C CYS A 33 2.05 -7.11 6.02
N SER A 34 3.28 -6.65 6.20
CA SER A 34 4.49 -7.30 5.70
C SER A 34 5.50 -7.37 6.84
N TRP A 35 6.54 -8.18 6.67
CA TRP A 35 7.62 -8.26 7.63
C TRP A 35 8.93 -8.61 6.92
N ILE A 36 10.03 -8.28 7.57
CA ILE A 36 11.37 -8.74 7.20
C ILE A 36 12.01 -9.40 8.42
N GLU A 37 12.90 -10.34 8.17
CA GLU A 37 13.74 -10.94 9.19
C GLU A 37 15.19 -10.52 8.96
N SER A 38 15.87 -10.04 10.00
CA SER A 38 17.28 -9.69 9.96
C SER A 38 17.92 -9.99 11.30
N ASN A 39 19.04 -10.72 11.28
CA ASN A 39 19.79 -11.11 12.48
C ASN A 39 18.91 -11.84 13.54
N GLY A 40 17.95 -12.65 13.09
CA GLY A 40 17.02 -13.37 13.97
C GLY A 40 15.93 -12.48 14.60
N GLN A 41 15.85 -11.20 14.22
CA GLN A 41 14.80 -10.29 14.64
C GLN A 41 13.80 -10.07 13.49
N ILE A 42 12.51 -10.17 13.82
CA ILE A 42 11.41 -9.85 12.89
C ILE A 42 11.04 -8.38 13.05
N TYR A 43 10.93 -7.69 11.93
CA TYR A 43 10.43 -6.32 11.83
C TYR A 43 9.15 -6.31 11.01
N GLN A 44 8.04 -5.93 11.63
CA GLN A 44 6.72 -5.91 11.01
C GLN A 44 6.38 -4.50 10.54
N PHE A 45 5.72 -4.41 9.38
CA PHE A 45 5.19 -3.18 8.81
C PHE A 45 3.70 -3.36 8.57
N VAL A 46 2.87 -2.55 9.22
CA VAL A 46 1.42 -2.58 9.06
C VAL A 46 0.98 -1.40 8.20
N ALA A 47 0.09 -1.67 7.25
CA ALA A 47 -0.43 -0.66 6.34
C ALA A 47 -1.09 0.49 7.11
N ALA A 48 -0.64 1.71 6.82
CA ALA A 48 -1.07 2.96 7.46
C ALA A 48 -0.70 3.12 8.95
N ASP A 49 0.11 2.21 9.51
CA ASP A 49 0.66 2.38 10.86
C ASP A 49 1.69 3.51 10.90
N ARG A 50 1.65 4.28 12.00
CA ARG A 50 2.52 5.44 12.30
C ARG A 50 3.02 5.41 13.74
N SER A 51 2.81 4.31 14.47
CA SER A 51 3.13 4.18 15.89
C SER A 51 4.63 4.02 16.16
N HIS A 52 5.41 3.62 15.14
CA HIS A 52 6.84 3.40 15.28
C HIS A 52 7.61 4.71 15.48
N ILE A 53 8.55 4.74 16.42
CA ILE A 53 9.35 5.95 16.72
C ILE A 53 10.14 6.45 15.49
N GLN A 54 10.58 5.53 14.64
CA GLN A 54 11.32 5.83 13.40
C GLN A 54 10.41 5.91 12.15
N THR A 55 9.12 6.25 12.32
CA THR A 55 8.17 6.29 11.20
C THR A 55 8.63 7.25 10.10
N GLU A 56 9.21 8.39 10.46
CA GLU A 56 9.64 9.38 9.47
C GLU A 56 10.76 8.83 8.58
N GLU A 57 11.76 8.19 9.18
CA GLU A 57 12.91 7.62 8.49
C GLU A 57 12.51 6.43 7.60
N ILE A 58 11.62 5.55 8.09
CA ILE A 58 11.09 4.43 7.30
C ILE A 58 10.42 4.94 6.03
N TYR A 59 9.59 5.98 6.14
CA TYR A 59 8.90 6.54 4.98
C TYR A 59 9.83 7.34 4.06
N ALA A 60 10.86 7.99 4.60
CA ALA A 60 11.90 8.64 3.79
C ALA A 60 12.65 7.60 2.94
N MET A 61 13.01 6.45 3.52
CA MET A 61 13.65 5.34 2.80
C MET A 61 12.76 4.82 1.66
N ILE A 62 11.45 4.66 1.88
CA ILE A 62 10.50 4.24 0.83
C ILE A 62 10.50 5.23 -0.35
N VAL A 63 10.50 6.53 -0.06
CA VAL A 63 10.54 7.58 -1.10
C VAL A 63 11.85 7.50 -1.88
N GLU A 64 12.98 7.38 -1.20
CA GLU A 64 14.30 7.25 -1.81
C GLU A 64 14.36 6.00 -2.72
N MET A 65 13.98 4.83 -2.21
CA MET A 65 13.94 3.59 -2.98
C MET A 65 13.06 3.72 -4.24
N THR A 66 11.88 4.36 -4.10
CA THR A 66 10.98 4.60 -5.24
C THR A 66 11.64 5.48 -6.30
N GLN A 67 12.40 6.50 -5.88
CA GLN A 67 13.13 7.38 -6.79
C GLN A 67 14.28 6.63 -7.48
N GLN A 68 15.03 5.83 -6.74
CA GLN A 68 16.11 5.00 -7.28
C GLN A 68 15.59 4.02 -8.35
N VAL A 69 14.49 3.33 -8.07
CA VAL A 69 13.86 2.39 -9.02
C VAL A 69 13.40 3.11 -10.30
N LYS A 70 12.84 4.32 -10.18
CA LYS A 70 12.45 5.14 -11.34
C LYS A 70 13.66 5.60 -12.17
N MET A 71 14.74 6.01 -11.52
CA MET A 71 15.96 6.49 -12.19
C MET A 71 16.65 5.40 -13.00
N HIS A 72 16.69 4.17 -12.48
CA HIS A 72 17.34 3.03 -13.14
C HIS A 72 16.44 2.34 -14.19
N GLY A 73 15.33 2.98 -14.60
CA GLY A 73 14.44 2.47 -15.66
C GLY A 73 13.62 1.23 -15.27
N GLY A 74 13.57 0.87 -13.98
CA GLY A 74 13.08 -0.41 -13.48
C GLY A 74 11.66 -0.41 -12.92
N HIS A 75 10.75 0.43 -13.43
CA HIS A 75 9.34 0.39 -12.98
C HIS A 75 8.37 0.20 -14.15
N ILE A 76 8.14 -1.04 -14.54
CA ILE A 76 6.94 -1.40 -15.31
C ILE A 76 5.77 -1.26 -14.34
N LEU A 77 4.86 -0.32 -14.60
CA LEU A 77 3.60 -0.20 -13.86
C LEU A 77 2.77 -1.46 -14.16
N GLY A 78 3.01 -2.53 -13.40
CA GLY A 78 2.17 -3.72 -13.35
C GLY A 78 0.86 -3.38 -12.64
N VAL A 79 0.05 -2.52 -13.26
CA VAL A 79 -1.32 -2.20 -12.80
C VAL A 79 -2.33 -3.20 -13.36
N ALA A 80 -1.89 -4.06 -14.29
CA ALA A 80 -2.69 -5.11 -14.89
C ALA A 80 -2.91 -6.21 -13.85
N ASP A 81 -4.07 -6.13 -13.19
CA ASP A 81 -4.77 -7.23 -12.54
C ASP A 81 -4.05 -7.94 -11.40
N VAL A 82 -3.83 -7.23 -10.28
CA VAL A 82 -3.74 -7.90 -8.98
C VAL A 82 -5.17 -8.22 -8.51
N LEU A 83 -5.78 -9.25 -9.10
CA LEU A 83 -7.00 -9.87 -8.60
C LEU A 83 -6.58 -10.81 -7.47
N PHE A 84 -6.68 -10.36 -6.21
CA PHE A 84 -6.63 -11.30 -5.10
C PHE A 84 -7.94 -12.06 -5.09
N ASP A 85 -7.87 -13.39 -5.26
CA ASP A 85 -8.92 -14.28 -4.79
C ASP A 85 -8.98 -14.11 -3.28
N VAL A 86 -10.02 -13.42 -2.83
CA VAL A 86 -10.37 -13.31 -1.43
C VAL A 86 -11.43 -14.39 -1.20
N GLU A 87 -11.04 -15.53 -0.63
CA GLU A 87 -11.99 -16.40 0.09
C GLU A 87 -12.60 -15.67 1.28
#